data_AF-A0A1I5F4V3-F1
#
_entry.id   AF-A0A1I5F4V3-F1
#
_cell.length_a   1.000
_cell.length_b   1.000
_cell.length_c   1.000
_cell.angle_alpha   90.00
_cell.angle_beta   90.00
_cell.angle_gamma   90.00
#
_symmetry.space_group_name_H-M   'P 1'
#
loop_
_entity.id
_entity.type
_entity.pdbx_description
1 polymer ?
#
loop_
_entity_poly.entity_id
_entity_poly.type
_entity_poly.pdbx_seq_one_letter_code
_entity_poly.pdbx_strand_id
1 'polypeptide(L)'
;MPGQRSRSPLRRVAVHAAVVAGLLVLFAVARLSSGAADGADIGAGLVGLPLLALGFPWTLLLFVDPARLYDLPTALWYLVTLGPAVLNVALHALLVRRRPARG
;
A
#
# COMPACT_ATOMS: atom_id res chain seq x y z
N MET A 1 7.93 35.07 -14.90
CA MET A 1 7.27 34.47 -13.72
C MET A 1 6.88 33.03 -14.07
N PRO A 2 7.58 31.99 -13.59
CA PRO A 2 7.26 30.62 -13.97
C PRO A 2 5.98 30.18 -13.26
N GLY A 3 5.01 29.72 -14.06
CA GLY A 3 3.65 29.41 -13.64
C GLY A 3 3.59 28.33 -12.57
N GLN A 4 2.91 28.66 -11.47
CA GLN A 4 2.40 27.67 -10.53
C GLN A 4 1.39 26.80 -11.27
N ARG A 5 1.85 25.69 -11.86
CA ARG A 5 0.95 24.63 -12.33
C ARG A 5 0.17 24.16 -11.12
N SER A 6 -1.10 24.55 -11.01
CA SER A 6 -1.99 24.05 -9.97
C SER A 6 -1.98 22.52 -10.08
N ARG A 7 -1.33 21.85 -9.14
CA ARG A 7 -1.21 20.39 -9.17
C ARG A 7 -2.62 19.86 -8.94
N SER A 8 -3.26 19.36 -10.00
CA SER A 8 -4.64 18.88 -9.93
C SER A 8 -4.76 17.81 -8.82
N PRO A 9 -5.83 17.83 -8.03
CA PRO A 9 -6.02 16.84 -6.97
C PRO A 9 -6.04 15.40 -7.52
N LEU A 10 -6.49 15.23 -8.77
CA LEU A 10 -6.43 13.96 -9.51
C LEU A 10 -5.00 13.48 -9.76
N ARG A 11 -4.06 14.37 -10.08
CA ARG A 11 -2.64 14.00 -10.25
C ARG A 11 -2.05 13.44 -8.95
N ARG A 12 -2.44 13.95 -7.78
CA ARG A 12 -1.98 13.40 -6.50
C ARG A 12 -2.52 12.00 -6.24
N VAL A 13 -3.79 11.74 -6.59
CA VAL A 13 -4.39 10.40 -6.52
C VAL A 13 -3.66 9.44 -7.46
N ALA A 14 -3.42 9.86 -8.71
CA ALA A 14 -2.70 9.05 -9.69
C ALA A 14 -1.27 8.71 -9.23
N VAL A 15 -0.55 9.67 -8.66
CA VAL A 15 0.79 9.42 -8.10
C VAL A 15 0.71 8.45 -6.91
N HIS A 16 -0.24 8.63 -5.99
CA HIS A 16 -0.41 7.71 -4.87
C HIS A 16 -0.70 6.28 -5.35
N ALA A 17 -1.64 6.14 -6.29
CA ALA A 17 -1.98 4.86 -6.90
C ALA A 17 -0.78 4.21 -7.61
N ALA A 18 -0.02 4.99 -8.38
CA ALA A 18 1.16 4.49 -9.09
C ALA A 18 2.27 4.04 -8.13
N VAL A 19 2.51 4.77 -7.04
CA VAL A 19 3.47 4.39 -6.01
C VAL A 19 3.05 3.08 -5.33
N VAL A 20 1.79 2.97 -4.90
CA VAL A 20 1.29 1.74 -4.26
C VAL A 20 1.33 0.57 -5.24
N ALA A 21 0.89 0.74 -6.48
CA ALA A 21 0.93 -0.30 -7.50
C ALA A 21 2.37 -0.76 -7.80
N GLY A 22 3.30 0.19 -7.95
CA GLY A 22 4.71 -0.12 -8.18
C GLY A 22 5.34 -0.90 -7.03
N LEU A 23 5.03 -0.51 -5.78
CA LEU A 23 5.49 -1.24 -4.60
C LEU A 23 4.87 -2.64 -4.50
N LEU A 24 3.58 -2.81 -4.83
CA LEU A 24 2.93 -4.13 -4.87
C LEU A 24 3.57 -5.05 -5.93
N VAL A 25 3.85 -4.52 -7.12
CA VAL A 25 4.56 -5.27 -8.16
C VAL A 25 5.96 -5.65 -7.69
N LEU A 26 6.71 -4.70 -7.12
CA LEU A 26 8.06 -4.98 -6.62
C LEU A 26 8.05 -6.01 -5.49
N PHE A 27 7.07 -5.96 -4.59
CA PHE A 27 6.89 -6.93 -3.53
C PHE A 27 6.59 -8.32 -4.09
N ALA A 28 5.69 -8.41 -5.09
CA ALA A 28 5.37 -9.67 -5.75
C ALA A 28 6.59 -10.24 -6.48
N VAL A 29 7.35 -9.42 -7.22
CA VAL A 29 8.59 -9.84 -7.88
C VAL A 29 9.61 -10.34 -6.86
N ALA A 30 9.84 -9.59 -5.77
CA ALA A 30 10.75 -10.00 -4.71
C ALA A 30 10.36 -11.37 -4.15
N ARG A 31 9.08 -11.57 -3.81
CA ARG A 31 8.55 -12.84 -3.30
C ARG A 31 8.65 -14.01 -4.27
N LEU A 32 8.48 -13.76 -5.57
CA LEU A 32 8.60 -14.80 -6.58
C LEU A 32 10.07 -15.13 -6.89
N SER A 33 10.98 -14.16 -6.69
CA SER A 33 12.40 -14.29 -6.98
C SER A 33 13.22 -14.93 -5.86
N SER A 34 12.73 -14.92 -4.62
CA SER A 34 13.47 -15.41 -3.46
C SER A 34 13.63 -16.94 -3.42
N GLY A 35 12.87 -17.67 -4.24
CA GLY A 35 12.91 -19.14 -4.26
C GLY A 35 12.46 -19.75 -2.92
N ALA A 36 12.15 -21.04 -2.91
CA ALA A 36 11.82 -21.77 -1.67
C ALA A 36 13.07 -22.03 -0.79
N ALA A 37 14.02 -21.09 -0.74
CA ALA A 37 15.14 -21.18 0.18
C ALA A 37 14.61 -20.86 1.58
N ASP A 38 14.86 -21.73 2.55
CA ASP A 38 14.37 -21.70 3.95
C ASP A 38 14.80 -20.46 4.77
N GLY A 39 15.26 -19.38 4.14
CA GLY A 39 15.68 -18.13 4.75
C GLY A 39 14.58 -17.05 4.74
N ALA A 40 14.68 -16.09 5.66
CA ALA A 40 13.81 -14.93 5.67
C ALA A 40 14.00 -14.08 4.40
N ASP A 41 12.91 -13.79 3.69
CA ASP A 41 12.92 -12.97 2.48
C ASP A 41 13.07 -11.47 2.84
N ILE A 42 14.33 -11.07 3.03
CA ILE A 42 14.71 -9.69 3.36
C ILE A 42 14.27 -8.73 2.24
N GLY A 43 14.34 -9.16 0.98
CA GLY A 43 13.94 -8.34 -0.17
C GLY A 43 12.46 -7.98 -0.11
N ALA A 44 11.59 -8.97 0.06
CA ALA A 44 10.17 -8.73 0.22
C ALA A 44 9.85 -7.96 1.51
N GLY A 45 10.59 -8.21 2.60
CA GLY A 45 10.45 -7.46 3.85
C GLY A 45 10.72 -5.97 3.68
N LEU A 46 11.82 -5.60 3.02
CA LEU A 46 12.19 -4.21 2.76
C LEU A 46 11.16 -3.45 1.93
N VAL A 47 10.54 -4.13 0.94
CA VAL A 47 9.47 -3.55 0.12
C VAL A 47 8.13 -3.53 0.87
N GLY A 48 7.91 -4.47 1.79
CA GLY A 48 6.72 -4.52 2.64
C GLY A 48 6.61 -3.35 3.60
N LEU A 49 7.74 -2.86 4.15
CA LEU A 49 7.75 -1.74 5.10
C LEU A 49 7.06 -0.45 4.59
N PRO A 50 7.40 0.09 3.39
CA PRO A 50 6.71 1.26 2.88
C PRO A 50 5.22 0.99 2.57
N LEU A 51 4.85 -0.23 2.17
CA LEU A 51 3.44 -0.60 2.01
C LEU A 51 2.70 -0.58 3.36
N LEU A 52 3.32 -1.05 4.43
CA LEU A 52 2.76 -0.96 5.78
C LEU A 52 2.59 0.48 6.26
N ALA A 53 3.57 1.34 5.98
CA ALA A 53 3.50 2.76 6.30
C ALA A 53 2.39 3.48 5.50
N LEU A 54 2.26 3.16 4.21
CA LEU A 54 1.21 3.72 3.35
C LEU A 54 -0.19 3.21 3.70
N GLY A 55 -0.30 2.05 4.34
CA GLY A 55 -1.55 1.48 4.85
C GLY A 55 -2.02 1.99 6.21
N PHE A 56 -1.25 2.87 6.85
CA PHE A 56 -1.62 3.44 8.16
C PHE A 56 -2.95 4.21 8.09
N PRO A 57 -3.81 4.18 9.13
CA PRO A 57 -3.65 3.52 10.42
C PRO A 57 -4.08 2.05 10.46
N TRP A 58 -4.65 1.51 9.38
CA TRP A 58 -5.25 0.17 9.40
C TRP A 58 -4.23 -0.94 9.62
N THR A 59 -2.98 -0.72 9.24
CA THR A 59 -1.86 -1.63 9.51
C THR A 59 -1.56 -1.80 11.00
N LEU A 60 -2.06 -0.91 11.87
CA LEU A 60 -1.98 -1.09 13.32
C LEU A 60 -2.75 -2.33 13.80
N LEU A 61 -3.80 -2.74 13.08
CA LEU A 61 -4.61 -3.91 13.44
C LEU A 61 -3.78 -5.20 13.41
N LEU A 62 -2.67 -5.22 12.66
CA LEU A 62 -1.73 -6.34 12.62
C LEU A 62 -1.03 -6.58 13.96
N PHE A 63 -0.93 -5.55 14.80
CA PHE A 63 -0.26 -5.62 16.10
C PHE A 63 -1.20 -5.92 17.27
N VAL A 64 -2.52 -5.98 17.02
CA VAL A 64 -3.52 -6.25 18.06
C VAL A 64 -3.50 -7.72 18.48
N ASP A 65 -3.45 -8.64 17.51
CA ASP A 65 -3.34 -10.07 17.76
C ASP A 65 -2.44 -10.71 16.68
N PRO A 66 -1.11 -10.61 16.82
CA PRO A 66 -0.18 -11.10 15.83
C PRO A 66 -0.19 -12.63 15.71
N ALA A 67 -0.63 -13.35 16.75
CA ALA A 67 -0.70 -14.81 16.74
C ALA A 67 -1.68 -15.30 15.66
N ARG A 68 -2.84 -14.65 15.53
CA ARG A 68 -3.83 -14.99 14.50
C ARG A 68 -3.36 -14.77 13.07
N LEU A 69 -2.35 -13.93 12.84
CA LEU A 69 -1.83 -13.70 11.50
C LEU A 69 -1.05 -14.90 10.95
N TYR A 70 -0.42 -15.69 11.83
CA TYR A 70 0.35 -16.87 11.42
C TYR A 70 -0.53 -18.01 10.90
N ASP A 71 -1.77 -18.09 11.39
CA ASP A 71 -2.73 -19.13 11.01
C ASP A 71 -3.56 -18.76 9.76
N LEU A 72 -3.37 -17.57 9.19
CA LEU A 72 -4.13 -17.13 8.03
C LEU A 72 -3.67 -17.86 6.75
N PRO A 73 -4.62 -18.28 5.89
CA PRO A 73 -4.33 -18.62 4.50
C PRO A 73 -3.51 -17.50 3.84
N THR A 74 -2.54 -17.87 3.01
CA THR A 74 -1.60 -16.93 2.37
C THR A 74 -2.30 -15.76 1.68
N ALA A 75 -3.43 -16.03 1.00
CA ALA A 75 -4.22 -14.98 0.35
C ALA A 75 -4.81 -13.96 1.35
N LEU A 76 -5.31 -14.44 2.50
CA LEU A 76 -5.82 -13.57 3.57
C LEU A 76 -4.69 -12.82 4.26
N TRP A 77 -3.54 -13.45 4.44
CA TRP A 77 -2.34 -12.77 4.95
C TRP A 77 -1.96 -11.58 4.06
N TYR A 78 -1.92 -11.77 2.73
CA TYR A 78 -1.65 -10.67 1.79
C TYR A 78 -2.73 -9.60 1.81
N LEU A 79 -4.01 -10.00 1.87
CA LEU A 79 -5.11 -9.04 1.93
C LEU A 79 -5.04 -8.16 3.18
N VAL A 80 -4.75 -8.75 4.33
CA VAL A 80 -4.70 -8.05 5.61
C VAL A 80 -3.44 -7.18 5.74
N THR A 81 -2.31 -7.60 5.18
CA THR A 81 -1.04 -6.84 5.24
C THR A 81 -0.92 -5.77 4.16
N LEU A 82 -1.35 -6.05 2.93
CA LEU A 82 -1.18 -5.15 1.77
C LEU A 82 -2.46 -4.37 1.41
N GLY A 83 -3.63 -4.93 1.73
CA GLY A 83 -4.93 -4.30 1.49
C GLY A 83 -5.09 -2.91 2.09
N PRO A 84 -4.58 -2.61 3.30
CA PRO A 84 -4.58 -1.26 3.86
C PRO A 84 -4.03 -0.16 2.94
N ALA A 85 -2.93 -0.42 2.22
CA ALA A 85 -2.35 0.55 1.29
C ALA A 85 -3.29 0.83 0.11
N VAL A 86 -3.91 -0.23 -0.43
CA VAL A 86 -4.91 -0.12 -1.50
C VAL A 86 -6.17 0.61 -1.02
N LEU A 87 -6.63 0.29 0.19
CA LEU A 87 -7.76 0.97 0.82
C LEU A 87 -7.51 2.48 0.94
N ASN A 88 -6.31 2.89 1.36
CA ASN A 88 -5.96 4.30 1.47
C ASN A 88 -5.92 5.01 0.11
N VAL A 89 -5.52 4.33 -0.98
CA VAL A 89 -5.65 4.88 -2.34
C VAL A 89 -7.12 5.10 -2.70
N ALA A 90 -7.99 4.11 -2.43
CA ALA A 90 -9.41 4.20 -2.70
C ALA A 90 -10.08 5.34 -1.89
N LEU A 91 -9.74 5.47 -0.61
CA LEU A 91 -10.20 6.56 0.25
C LEU A 91 -9.69 7.91 -0.25
N HIS A 92 -8.42 8.03 -0.65
CA HIS A 92 -7.87 9.25 -1.23
C HIS A 92 -8.63 9.66 -2.50
N ALA A 93 -8.90 8.70 -3.40
CA ALA A 93 -9.70 8.94 -4.60
C ALA A 93 -11.13 9.39 -4.27
N LEU A 94 -11.78 8.71 -3.31
CA LEU A 94 -13.13 9.05 -2.86
C LEU A 94 -13.20 10.46 -2.27
N LEU A 95 -12.23 10.83 -1.43
CA LEU A 95 -12.15 12.17 -0.83
C LEU A 95 -11.94 13.25 -1.87
N VAL A 96 -11.10 13.00 -2.89
CA VAL A 96 -10.92 13.96 -4.00
C VAL A 96 -12.20 14.10 -4.82
N ARG A 97 -12.91 13.00 -5.09
CA ARG A 97 -14.18 13.02 -5.84
C ARG A 97 -15.29 13.76 -5.09
N ARG A 98 -15.32 13.65 -3.76
CA ARG A 98 -16.35 14.29 -2.92
C ARG A 98 -16.05 15.72 -2.52
N ARG A 99 -14.91 16.32 -2.94
CA ARG A 99 -14.62 17.72 -2.61
C ARG A 99 -15.60 18.63 -3.35
N PRO A 100 -16.43 19.42 -2.64
CA PRO A 100 -17.26 20.42 -3.28
C PRO A 100 -16.35 21.42 -4.00
N ALA A 101 -16.75 21.84 -5.20
CA ALA A 101 -16.16 23.01 -5.83
C ALA A 101 -16.28 24.15 -4.81
N ARG A 102 -15.16 24.61 -4.25
CA ARG A 102 -15.15 25.84 -3.46
C ARG A 102 -15.45 26.96 -4.45
N GLY A 103 -16.73 27.30 -4.58
CA GLY A 103 -17.21 28.52 -5.22
C GLY A 103 -16.89 29.73 -4.36
#